data_AF-A0A4R0YP94-F1
#
_entry.id   AF-A0A4R0YP94-F1
#
_cell.length_a   1.000
_cell.length_b   1.000
_cell.length_c   1.000
_cell.angle_alpha   90.00
_cell.angle_beta   90.00
_cell.angle_gamma   90.00
#
_symmetry.space_group_name_H-M   'P 1'
#
loop_
_entity.id
_entity.type
_entity.pdbx_description
1 polymer ?
#
loop_
_entity_poly.entity_id
_entity_poly.type
_entity_poly.pdbx_seq_one_letter_code
_entity_poly.pdbx_strand_id
1 'polypeptide(L)'
;MGVLAGMVAGLLLSAAPVARAQDRDVVRCGSEDGRFSRCQVPWRDAELIRQESDSACVRGQTWGVDRGGLWVDRGCRGQFVEMERDGGWHGGGGWQGGGRPHDDDWRPGPDWDREIRLQCESNDHEYHFCQVDVGGRGYARLMRQLSGSACEEGYSWGWNRAGVWVSKGCRGLFSVNRRW
;
A
#
# COMPACT_ATOMS: atom_id res chain seq x y z
N MET A 1 -57.76 -49.40 -15.17
CA MET A 1 -56.42 -50.03 -15.35
C MET A 1 -55.57 -49.06 -16.16
N GLY A 2 -54.71 -48.30 -15.47
CA GLY A 2 -53.84 -47.22 -15.98
C GLY A 2 -53.35 -46.49 -14.74
N VAL A 3 -52.06 -46.25 -14.51
CA VAL A 3 -51.12 -45.49 -15.35
C VAL A 3 -49.67 -45.77 -14.94
N LEU A 4 -48.81 -45.83 -15.97
CA LEU A 4 -47.50 -45.17 -16.10
C LEU A 4 -46.41 -45.40 -15.03
N ALA A 5 -45.43 -46.24 -15.38
CA ALA A 5 -44.12 -46.29 -14.75
C ALA A 5 -43.28 -45.07 -15.20
N GLY A 6 -43.19 -44.05 -14.34
CA GLY A 6 -42.36 -42.87 -14.55
C GLY A 6 -40.90 -43.12 -14.17
N MET A 7 -39.99 -42.95 -15.13
CA MET A 7 -38.54 -42.97 -14.91
C MET A 7 -38.12 -41.71 -14.14
N VAL A 8 -37.51 -41.89 -12.97
CA VAL A 8 -36.91 -40.78 -12.20
C VAL A 8 -35.47 -40.59 -12.68
N ALA A 9 -35.27 -39.70 -13.66
CA ALA A 9 -33.96 -39.18 -14.01
C ALA A 9 -33.58 -38.13 -12.96
N GLY A 10 -32.86 -38.55 -11.92
CA GLY A 10 -32.36 -37.64 -10.88
C GLY A 10 -31.31 -36.70 -11.46
N LEU A 11 -31.64 -35.40 -11.52
CA LEU A 11 -30.69 -34.32 -11.84
C LEU A 11 -29.55 -34.34 -10.81
N LEU A 12 -28.31 -34.53 -11.29
CA LEU A 12 -27.12 -34.22 -10.52
C LEU A 12 -26.99 -32.69 -10.42
N LEU A 13 -27.33 -32.12 -9.27
CA LEU A 13 -26.99 -30.74 -8.96
C LEU A 13 -25.48 -30.66 -8.74
N SER A 14 -24.76 -30.25 -9.79
CA SER A 14 -23.38 -29.79 -9.67
C SER A 14 -23.38 -28.52 -8.81
N ALA A 15 -23.04 -28.66 -7.53
CA ALA A 15 -22.72 -27.51 -6.68
C ALA A 15 -21.46 -26.85 -7.25
N ALA A 16 -21.62 -25.71 -7.92
CA ALA A 16 -20.47 -24.88 -8.28
C ALA A 16 -19.77 -24.46 -6.99
N PRO A 17 -18.43 -24.53 -6.91
CA PRO A 17 -17.74 -23.96 -5.77
C PRO A 17 -18.06 -22.46 -5.73
N VAL A 18 -18.64 -22.00 -4.63
CA VAL A 18 -18.65 -20.58 -4.29
C VAL A 18 -17.19 -20.16 -4.15
N ALA A 19 -16.64 -19.57 -5.21
CA ALA A 19 -15.37 -18.89 -5.17
C ALA A 19 -15.50 -17.77 -4.14
N ARG A 20 -14.93 -17.99 -2.95
CA ARG A 20 -14.74 -16.91 -1.99
C ARG A 20 -13.59 -16.07 -2.53
N ALA A 21 -13.95 -15.08 -3.35
CA ALA A 21 -13.08 -13.93 -3.53
C ALA A 21 -12.79 -13.42 -2.11
N GLN A 22 -11.51 -13.40 -1.73
CA GLN A 22 -11.12 -12.74 -0.50
C GLN A 22 -11.47 -11.28 -0.72
N ASP A 23 -12.49 -10.81 -0.02
CA ASP A 23 -12.86 -9.41 0.03
C ASP A 23 -11.62 -8.71 0.61
N ARG A 24 -10.79 -8.10 -0.25
CA ARG A 24 -9.79 -7.16 0.24
C ARG A 24 -10.60 -6.09 0.93
N ASP A 25 -10.51 -6.00 2.26
CA ASP A 25 -11.35 -5.10 3.05
C ASP A 25 -11.29 -3.68 2.48
N VAL A 26 -12.27 -3.32 1.64
CA VAL A 26 -12.33 -2.01 1.00
C VAL A 26 -12.97 -1.05 1.99
N VAL A 27 -12.21 -0.05 2.44
CA VAL A 27 -12.73 1.00 3.32
C VAL A 27 -12.98 2.25 2.50
N ARG A 28 -14.23 2.73 2.55
CA ARG A 28 -14.61 4.03 2.03
C ARG A 28 -14.34 5.10 3.09
N CYS A 29 -13.54 6.11 2.75
CA CYS A 29 -13.22 7.21 3.64
C CYS A 29 -13.33 8.55 2.92
N GLY A 30 -13.88 9.56 3.59
CA GLY A 30 -14.18 10.84 2.95
C GLY A 30 -14.06 12.08 3.83
N SER A 31 -13.50 13.14 3.23
CA SER A 31 -13.52 14.51 3.74
C SER A 31 -14.81 15.18 3.24
N GLU A 32 -15.68 15.49 4.20
CA GLU A 32 -16.96 16.15 3.99
C GLU A 32 -16.79 17.66 4.25
N ASP A 33 -17.30 18.52 3.36
CA ASP A 33 -17.13 19.98 3.44
C ASP A 33 -15.66 20.45 3.51
N GLY A 34 -14.73 19.64 3.03
CA GLY A 34 -13.30 19.96 3.01
C GLY A 34 -12.58 19.77 4.34
N ARG A 35 -13.26 19.28 5.39
CA ARG A 35 -12.65 19.10 6.72
C ARG A 35 -11.85 17.81 6.84
N PHE A 36 -10.84 17.83 7.71
CA PHE A 36 -10.10 16.63 8.07
C PHE A 36 -11.04 15.57 8.67
N SER A 37 -10.97 14.37 8.12
CA SER A 37 -11.72 13.19 8.57
C SER A 37 -10.77 12.01 8.77
N ARG A 38 -11.13 11.12 9.71
CA ARG A 38 -10.32 9.95 10.04
C ARG A 38 -11.20 8.70 10.09
N CYS A 39 -10.76 7.65 9.39
CA CYS A 39 -11.38 6.34 9.38
C CYS A 39 -10.50 5.38 10.17
N GLN A 40 -11.10 4.77 11.20
CA GLN A 40 -10.42 3.82 12.08
C GLN A 40 -10.13 2.54 11.31
N VAL A 41 -8.87 2.34 10.96
CA VAL A 41 -8.37 1.15 10.29
C VAL A 41 -7.06 0.72 10.96
N PRO A 42 -6.80 -0.60 11.10
CA PRO A 42 -5.57 -1.09 11.71
C PRO A 42 -4.37 -1.05 10.74
N TRP A 43 -4.54 -0.48 9.55
CA TRP A 43 -3.62 -0.61 8.43
C TRP A 43 -2.28 0.06 8.68
N ARG A 44 -1.22 -0.63 8.28
CA ARG A 44 0.13 -0.07 8.26
C ARG A 44 0.36 0.76 7.00
N ASP A 45 -0.31 0.45 5.91
CA ASP A 45 -0.29 1.29 4.73
C ASP A 45 -1.56 1.05 3.92
N ALA A 46 -1.91 1.98 3.04
CA ALA A 46 -3.10 1.89 2.22
C ALA A 46 -2.84 2.37 0.80
N GLU A 47 -3.60 1.78 -0.12
CA GLU A 47 -3.68 2.17 -1.51
C GLU A 47 -5.08 2.72 -1.80
N LEU A 48 -5.15 3.86 -2.49
CA LEU A 48 -6.40 4.38 -3.03
C LEU A 48 -6.74 3.62 -4.31
N ILE A 49 -7.78 2.80 -4.26
CA ILE A 49 -8.21 1.97 -5.41
C ILE A 49 -9.32 2.62 -6.25
N ARG A 50 -10.03 3.60 -5.68
CA ARG A 50 -11.02 4.38 -6.42
C ARG A 50 -11.23 5.75 -5.78
N GLN A 51 -11.01 6.82 -6.54
CA GLN A 51 -11.40 8.17 -6.14
C GLN A 51 -12.91 8.38 -6.38
N GLU A 52 -13.58 9.03 -5.44
CA GLU A 52 -15.03 9.27 -5.46
C GLU A 52 -15.39 10.75 -5.29
N SER A 53 -14.40 11.60 -5.00
CA SER A 53 -14.52 13.05 -5.02
C SER A 53 -13.99 13.66 -6.32
N ASP A 54 -14.53 14.81 -6.70
CA ASP A 54 -13.92 15.66 -7.74
C ASP A 54 -12.63 16.34 -7.23
N SER A 55 -12.53 16.55 -5.92
CA SER A 55 -11.32 17.04 -5.26
C SER A 55 -10.21 15.98 -5.29
N ALA A 56 -8.98 16.41 -5.56
CA ALA A 56 -7.85 15.52 -5.76
C ALA A 56 -7.48 14.74 -4.48
N CYS A 57 -7.31 13.42 -4.63
CA CYS A 57 -6.79 12.54 -3.58
C CYS A 57 -5.30 12.25 -3.79
N VAL A 58 -4.45 13.09 -3.21
CA VAL A 58 -2.98 12.98 -3.28
C VAL A 58 -2.43 12.49 -1.95
N ARG A 59 -1.70 11.37 -1.98
CA ARG A 59 -1.11 10.74 -0.78
C ARG A 59 -0.13 11.71 -0.11
N GLY A 60 -0.20 11.82 1.21
CA GLY A 60 0.59 12.74 2.02
C GLY A 60 0.12 14.20 1.97
N GLN A 61 -0.87 14.52 1.13
CA GLN A 61 -1.40 15.88 1.00
C GLN A 61 -2.87 15.94 1.44
N THR A 62 -3.74 15.16 0.79
CA THR A 62 -5.19 15.13 1.04
C THR A 62 -5.66 13.78 1.56
N TRP A 63 -4.78 12.79 1.65
CA TRP A 63 -5.02 11.56 2.40
C TRP A 63 -3.72 10.89 2.81
N GLY A 64 -3.76 9.98 3.79
CA GLY A 64 -2.62 9.17 4.19
C GLY A 64 -2.95 8.23 5.33
N VAL A 65 -1.96 7.49 5.81
CA VAL A 65 -2.12 6.58 6.95
C VAL A 65 -1.09 6.94 8.01
N ASP A 66 -1.56 7.18 9.23
CA ASP A 66 -0.73 7.44 10.42
C ASP A 66 -1.07 6.46 11.56
N ARG A 67 -0.52 6.70 12.76
CA ARG A 67 -0.71 5.81 13.92
C ARG A 67 -2.16 5.65 14.37
N GLY A 68 -3.06 6.55 14.01
CA GLY A 68 -4.48 6.45 14.33
C GLY A 68 -5.34 6.18 13.08
N GLY A 69 -4.76 5.62 12.03
CA GLY A 69 -5.50 5.12 10.87
C GLY A 69 -5.42 6.01 9.63
N LEU A 70 -6.34 5.72 8.69
CA LEU A 70 -6.50 6.42 7.42
C LEU A 70 -7.13 7.78 7.68
N TRP A 71 -6.48 8.82 7.20
CA TRP A 71 -7.03 10.18 7.21
C TRP A 71 -7.22 10.69 5.79
N VAL A 72 -8.19 11.58 5.63
CA VAL A 72 -8.53 12.28 4.39
C VAL A 72 -8.86 13.73 4.73
N ASP A 73 -8.55 14.65 3.82
CA ASP A 73 -8.65 16.08 4.05
C ASP A 73 -8.91 16.84 2.74
N ARG A 74 -9.31 18.12 2.83
CA ARG A 74 -9.54 19.03 1.69
C ARG A 74 -10.42 18.43 0.59
N GLY A 75 -11.46 17.70 0.99
CA GLY A 75 -12.49 17.18 0.10
C GLY A 75 -12.16 15.86 -0.58
N CYS A 76 -11.00 15.25 -0.29
CA CYS A 76 -10.68 13.92 -0.80
C CYS A 76 -11.65 12.86 -0.24
N ARG A 77 -12.27 12.08 -1.14
CA ARG A 77 -13.10 10.92 -0.83
C ARG A 77 -12.76 9.77 -1.75
N GLY A 78 -12.67 8.56 -1.21
CA GLY A 78 -12.32 7.40 -1.99
C GLY A 78 -12.49 6.07 -1.27
N GLN A 79 -12.25 5.02 -2.03
CA GLN A 79 -12.15 3.65 -1.56
C GLN A 79 -10.68 3.27 -1.46
N PHE A 80 -10.31 2.75 -0.31
CA PHE A 80 -8.95 2.40 0.06
C PHE A 80 -8.89 0.92 0.43
N VAL A 81 -7.74 0.31 0.23
CA VAL A 81 -7.43 -1.05 0.70
C VAL A 81 -6.13 -1.02 1.48
N GLU A 82 -5.95 -1.98 2.38
CA GLU A 82 -4.63 -2.22 2.95
C GLU A 82 -3.66 -2.60 1.83
N MET A 83 -2.48 -1.98 1.82
CA MET A 83 -1.40 -2.42 0.94
C MET A 83 -0.86 -3.74 1.48
N GLU A 84 -1.37 -4.86 0.97
CA GLU A 84 -0.82 -6.19 1.23
C GLU A 84 0.63 -6.21 0.76
N ARG A 85 1.59 -6.24 1.69
CA ARG A 85 2.98 -6.54 1.36
C ARG A 85 2.99 -8.02 0.98
N ASP A 86 3.09 -8.33 -0.32
CA ASP A 86 3.17 -9.70 -0.84
C ASP A 86 4.00 -10.61 0.07
N GLY A 87 3.31 -11.54 0.73
CA GLY A 87 3.88 -12.58 1.59
C GLY A 87 3.33 -13.95 1.22
N GLY A 88 3.13 -14.19 -0.08
CA GLY A 88 2.71 -15.49 -0.60
C GLY A 88 3.82 -16.51 -0.43
N TRP A 89 3.65 -17.47 0.48
CA TRP A 89 4.34 -18.75 0.42
C TRP A 89 3.31 -19.88 0.51
N HIS A 90 2.79 -20.27 -0.65
CA HIS A 90 2.18 -21.58 -0.86
C HIS A 90 3.32 -22.55 -1.22
N GLY A 91 3.70 -23.39 -0.27
CA GLY A 91 4.74 -24.39 -0.50
C GLY A 91 4.55 -25.57 0.45
N GLY A 92 3.72 -26.53 0.04
CA GLY A 92 3.62 -27.82 0.71
C GLY A 92 4.90 -28.62 0.54
N GLY A 93 5.34 -29.30 1.60
CA GLY A 93 6.48 -30.21 1.58
C GLY A 93 7.24 -30.15 2.89
N GLY A 94 6.97 -31.11 3.77
CA GLY A 94 7.32 -31.03 5.18
C GLY A 94 8.80 -31.14 5.50
N TRP A 95 9.17 -30.61 6.67
CA TRP A 95 10.27 -31.10 7.49
C TRP A 95 9.88 -30.95 8.96
N GLN A 96 10.01 -32.06 9.69
CA GLN A 96 9.68 -32.18 11.10
C GLN A 96 10.70 -31.42 11.95
N GLY A 97 10.22 -30.71 12.97
CA GLY A 97 11.00 -30.43 14.17
C GLY A 97 11.21 -28.95 14.50
N GLY A 98 10.45 -28.46 15.47
CA GLY A 98 10.95 -27.54 16.50
C GLY A 98 10.76 -26.04 16.26
N GLY A 99 9.80 -25.46 16.99
CA GLY A 99 9.79 -24.05 17.39
C GLY A 99 9.21 -23.06 16.38
N ARG A 100 7.98 -22.59 16.62
CA ARG A 100 7.47 -21.36 16.01
C ARG A 100 8.28 -20.19 16.58
N PRO A 101 9.00 -19.37 15.78
CA PRO A 101 9.52 -18.10 16.27
C PRO A 101 8.32 -17.24 16.69
N HIS A 102 8.33 -16.74 17.91
CA HIS A 102 7.41 -15.70 18.36
C HIS A 102 7.70 -14.45 17.50
N ASP A 103 6.68 -13.83 16.91
CA ASP A 103 6.81 -12.73 15.94
C ASP A 103 7.47 -11.45 16.53
N ASP A 104 7.78 -11.44 17.82
CA ASP A 104 8.30 -10.30 18.57
C ASP A 104 9.83 -10.17 18.59
N ASP A 105 10.60 -11.13 18.06
CA ASP A 105 12.08 -11.09 18.05
C ASP A 105 12.68 -11.05 16.65
N TRP A 106 11.92 -10.59 15.65
CA TRP A 106 12.52 -10.33 14.33
C TRP A 106 13.51 -9.17 14.44
N ARG A 107 14.79 -9.52 14.43
CA ARG A 107 15.91 -8.60 14.36
C ARG A 107 16.41 -8.55 12.92
N PRO A 108 16.52 -7.36 12.31
CA PRO A 108 17.19 -7.26 11.03
C PRO A 108 18.63 -7.75 11.12
N GLY A 109 19.11 -8.40 10.05
CA GLY A 109 20.51 -8.81 9.96
C GLY A 109 21.48 -7.61 9.97
N PRO A 110 22.78 -7.83 10.20
CA PRO A 110 23.79 -6.77 10.35
C PRO A 110 23.83 -5.74 9.20
N ASP A 111 23.44 -6.15 7.98
CA ASP A 111 23.45 -5.31 6.78
C ASP A 111 22.14 -4.53 6.54
N TRP A 112 21.25 -4.53 7.52
CA TRP A 112 20.00 -3.78 7.43
C TRP A 112 20.27 -2.27 7.39
N ASP A 113 21.13 -1.81 8.29
CA ASP A 113 21.50 -0.40 8.38
C ASP A 113 22.50 -0.04 7.29
N ARG A 114 22.02 0.58 6.21
CA ARG A 114 22.87 0.96 5.09
C ARG A 114 22.40 2.22 4.40
N GLU A 115 23.31 2.86 3.69
CA GLU A 115 22.98 3.94 2.78
C GLU A 115 22.60 3.36 1.42
N ILE A 116 21.42 3.71 0.93
CA ILE A 116 20.92 3.32 -0.39
C ILE A 116 20.86 4.59 -1.24
N ARG A 117 21.50 4.56 -2.40
CA ARG A 117 21.41 5.66 -3.37
C ARG A 117 20.48 5.25 -4.50
N LEU A 118 19.49 6.09 -4.78
CA LEU A 118 18.56 5.86 -5.88
C LEU A 118 18.29 7.15 -6.65
N GLN A 119 18.09 7.01 -7.95
CA GLN A 119 17.54 8.07 -8.78
C GLN A 119 16.01 7.98 -8.74
N CYS A 120 15.35 9.10 -8.51
CA CYS A 120 13.89 9.19 -8.53
C CYS A 120 13.45 10.43 -9.31
N GLU A 121 12.51 10.24 -10.24
CA GLU A 121 12.27 11.22 -11.30
C GLU A 121 10.79 11.42 -11.59
N SER A 122 10.38 12.69 -11.58
CA SER A 122 9.12 13.15 -12.17
C SER A 122 9.41 13.64 -13.59
N ASN A 123 9.22 12.78 -14.58
CA ASN A 123 9.45 13.12 -15.99
C ASN A 123 8.27 13.92 -16.57
N ASP A 124 7.05 13.51 -16.22
CA ASP A 124 5.82 14.07 -16.78
C ASP A 124 5.20 15.16 -15.88
N HIS A 125 5.97 15.69 -14.93
CA HIS A 125 5.53 16.59 -13.85
C HIS A 125 4.55 15.98 -12.84
N GLU A 126 4.15 14.74 -13.04
CA GLU A 126 3.27 13.98 -12.15
C GLU A 126 4.00 13.49 -10.88
N TYR A 127 3.22 12.97 -9.94
CA TYR A 127 3.74 12.32 -8.74
C TYR A 127 4.34 10.95 -9.09
N HIS A 128 5.57 10.70 -8.68
CA HIS A 128 6.23 9.39 -8.79
C HIS A 128 6.78 8.95 -7.43
N PHE A 129 6.64 7.66 -7.13
CA PHE A 129 7.09 7.06 -5.87
C PHE A 129 8.14 5.98 -6.13
N CYS A 130 9.35 6.21 -5.65
CA CYS A 130 10.44 5.24 -5.73
C CYS A 130 10.51 4.45 -4.42
N GLN A 131 10.07 3.20 -4.49
CA GLN A 131 9.99 2.31 -3.34
C GLN A 131 11.38 1.95 -2.82
N VAL A 132 11.59 2.21 -1.53
CA VAL A 132 12.80 1.84 -0.81
C VAL A 132 12.49 1.83 0.68
N ASP A 133 12.82 0.73 1.36
CA ASP A 133 12.62 0.64 2.80
C ASP A 133 13.55 1.64 3.51
N VAL A 134 12.98 2.65 4.17
CA VAL A 134 13.76 3.65 4.92
C VAL A 134 14.00 3.17 6.36
N GLY A 135 13.21 2.22 6.85
CA GLY A 135 13.25 1.78 8.25
C GLY A 135 12.67 2.79 9.24
N GLY A 136 12.53 2.37 10.50
CA GLY A 136 11.84 3.14 11.55
C GLY A 136 12.59 4.37 12.03
N ARG A 137 13.92 4.40 11.90
CA ARG A 137 14.80 5.50 12.32
C ARG A 137 15.56 6.13 11.15
N GLY A 138 15.24 5.73 9.92
CA GLY A 138 15.94 6.21 8.75
C GLY A 138 15.46 7.56 8.26
N TYR A 139 16.13 8.08 7.25
CA TYR A 139 15.77 9.31 6.58
C TYR A 139 16.25 9.32 5.13
N ALA A 140 15.64 10.16 4.29
CA ALA A 140 16.13 10.43 2.95
C ALA A 140 16.66 11.86 2.82
N ARG A 141 17.64 12.07 1.92
CA ARG A 141 18.16 13.38 1.55
C ARG A 141 18.37 13.47 0.05
N LEU A 142 18.08 14.63 -0.52
CA LEU A 142 18.51 14.94 -1.89
C LEU A 142 20.03 15.11 -1.92
N MET A 143 20.73 14.27 -2.69
CA MET A 143 22.18 14.38 -2.90
C MET A 143 22.51 15.27 -4.09
N ARG A 144 21.78 15.12 -5.18
CA ARG A 144 22.03 15.85 -6.43
C ARG A 144 20.72 16.08 -7.16
N GLN A 145 20.45 17.32 -7.53
CA GLN A 145 19.36 17.64 -8.44
C GLN A 145 19.80 17.35 -9.89
N LEU A 146 18.93 16.68 -10.63
CA LEU A 146 19.11 16.31 -12.04
C LEU A 146 18.15 17.10 -12.96
N SER A 147 17.05 17.62 -12.41
CA SER A 147 16.10 18.49 -13.12
C SER A 147 16.50 19.97 -13.12
N GLY A 148 16.01 20.70 -14.12
CA GLY A 148 15.95 22.16 -14.07
C GLY A 148 14.86 22.69 -13.11
N SER A 149 13.78 21.93 -12.92
CA SER A 149 12.76 22.21 -11.90
C SER A 149 13.32 22.01 -10.49
N ALA A 150 12.95 22.90 -9.57
CA ALA A 150 13.44 22.88 -8.19
C ALA A 150 12.99 21.63 -7.44
N CYS A 151 13.91 21.00 -6.72
CA CYS A 151 13.66 19.91 -5.79
C CYS A 151 13.69 20.43 -4.34
N GLU A 152 12.53 20.84 -3.83
CA GLU A 152 12.34 21.36 -2.47
C GLU A 152 11.58 20.33 -1.63
N GLU A 153 12.15 19.99 -0.46
CA GLU A 153 11.57 18.99 0.44
C GLU A 153 10.20 19.48 0.96
N GLY A 154 9.20 18.60 0.93
CA GLY A 154 7.82 18.93 1.29
C GLY A 154 7.03 19.63 0.17
N TYR A 155 7.69 20.08 -0.90
CA TYR A 155 7.01 20.73 -2.03
C TYR A 155 7.05 19.86 -3.29
N SER A 156 8.24 19.58 -3.82
CA SER A 156 8.42 18.83 -5.07
C SER A 156 9.12 17.49 -4.86
N TRP A 157 9.61 17.20 -3.65
CA TRP A 157 9.97 15.85 -3.23
C TRP A 157 9.77 15.65 -1.73
N GLY A 158 9.83 14.41 -1.27
CA GLY A 158 9.84 14.05 0.13
C GLY A 158 9.99 12.55 0.32
N TRP A 159 9.80 12.06 1.55
CA TRP A 159 9.96 10.63 1.84
C TRP A 159 9.07 10.17 3.00
N ASN A 160 8.87 8.85 3.08
CA ASN A 160 8.25 8.16 4.20
C ASN A 160 8.91 6.79 4.39
N ARG A 161 8.41 5.96 5.32
CA ARG A 161 8.97 4.62 5.60
C ARG A 161 9.09 3.70 4.38
N ALA A 162 8.26 3.91 3.36
CA ALA A 162 8.17 3.07 2.17
C ALA A 162 8.99 3.61 0.98
N GLY A 163 9.52 4.83 1.06
CA GLY A 163 10.39 5.35 0.01
C GLY A 163 10.37 6.87 -0.18
N VAL A 164 10.86 7.29 -1.34
CA VAL A 164 11.00 8.69 -1.75
C VAL A 164 9.94 9.00 -2.80
N TRP A 165 9.28 10.15 -2.68
CA TRP A 165 8.39 10.68 -3.72
C TRP A 165 8.98 11.92 -4.35
N VAL A 166 8.66 12.13 -5.63
CA VAL A 166 8.99 13.32 -6.41
C VAL A 166 7.78 13.77 -7.23
N SER A 167 7.68 15.06 -7.52
CA SER A 167 6.59 15.65 -8.31
C SER A 167 7.04 16.97 -8.95
N LYS A 168 6.17 17.58 -9.77
CA LYS A 168 6.41 18.92 -10.35
C LYS A 168 7.70 19.01 -11.17
N GLY A 169 8.10 17.89 -11.76
CA GLY A 169 9.30 17.81 -12.59
C GLY A 169 10.60 17.68 -11.79
N CYS A 170 10.53 17.49 -10.46
CA CYS A 170 11.73 17.22 -9.66
C CYS A 170 12.32 15.86 -10.05
N ARG A 171 13.61 15.87 -10.40
CA ARG A 171 14.41 14.69 -10.71
C ARG A 171 15.71 14.80 -9.92
N GLY A 172 16.04 13.75 -9.17
CA GLY A 172 17.15 13.81 -8.25
C GLY A 172 17.77 12.45 -7.96
N LEU A 173 19.02 12.49 -7.53
CA LEU A 173 19.67 11.40 -6.84
C LEU A 173 19.46 11.59 -5.33
N PHE A 174 18.92 10.56 -4.68
CA PHE A 174 18.58 10.56 -3.27
C PHE A 174 19.45 9.56 -2.52
N SER A 175 19.83 9.93 -1.30
CA SER A 175 20.45 9.04 -0.31
C SER A 175 19.41 8.68 0.74
N VAL A 176 19.15 7.39 0.90
CA VAL A 176 18.30 6.84 1.95
C VAL A 176 19.19 6.18 2.97
N ASN A 177 19.27 6.80 4.14
CA ASN A 177 19.92 6.22 5.29
C ASN A 177 18.92 5.27 5.96
N ARG A 178 18.96 3.98 5.59
CA ARG A 178 18.05 2.99 6.15
C ARG A 178 18.49 2.64 7.57
N ARG A 179 17.59 2.78 8.55
CA ARG A 179 17.87 2.49 9.96
C ARG A 179 16.67 1.85 10.65
N TRP A 180 16.90 0.77 11.40
CA TRP A 180 15.88 0.10 12.20
C TRP A 180 15.63 0.77 13.56
#